data_AF-A0A963H4P6-F1
#
_entry.id   AF-A0A963H4P6-F1
#
_cell.length_a   1.000
_cell.length_b   1.000
_cell.length_c   1.000
_cell.angle_alpha   90.00
_cell.angle_beta   90.00
_cell.angle_gamma   90.00
#
_symmetry.space_group_name_H-M   'P 1'
#
loop_
_entity.id
_entity.type
_entity.pdbx_description
1 polymer ?
#
loop_
_entity_poly.entity_id
_entity_poly.type
_entity_poly.pdbx_seq_one_letter_code
_entity_poly.pdbx_strand_id
1 'polypeptide(L)' 'EWREAVEEAREGGDMADLEHLHQRLAQHAREVNASLAAQLAAATADHEAASDTVRRLMFIEKLQEEIDGAIEALEG' A
#
# COMPACT_ATOMS: atom_id res chain seq x y z
N GLU A 1 2.40 -0.41 12.18
CA GLU A 1 3.29 -1.31 11.41
C GLU A 1 3.67 -0.72 10.06
N TRP A 2 2.83 -0.70 9.01
CA TRP A 2 3.27 -0.15 7.70
C TRP A 2 3.71 1.32 7.73
N ARG A 3 2.97 2.20 8.42
CA ARG A 3 3.37 3.63 8.52
C ARG A 3 4.72 3.81 9.19
N GLU A 4 4.91 3.13 10.31
CA GLU A 4 6.14 3.18 11.09
C GLU A 4 7.32 2.64 10.27
N ALA A 5 7.14 1.54 9.54
CA ALA A 5 8.16 1.02 8.63
C ALA A 5 8.50 1.98 7.48
N VAL A 6 7.51 2.73 6.96
CA VAL A 6 7.74 3.78 5.95
C VAL A 6 8.50 4.94 6.56
N GLU A 7 8.12 5.41 7.75
CA GLU A 7 8.81 6.48 8.46
C GLU A 7 10.26 6.10 8.77
N GLU A 8 10.51 4.90 9.31
CA GLU A 8 11.85 4.39 9.60
C GLU A 8 12.73 4.29 8.34
N ALA A 9 12.20 3.72 7.25
CA ALA A 9 12.95 3.62 6.00
C ALA A 9 13.28 5.00 5.40
N ARG A 10 12.35 5.96 5.51
CA ARG A 10 12.56 7.34 5.07
C ARG A 10 13.60 8.07 5.92
N GLU A 11 13.56 7.91 7.24
CA GLU A 11 14.53 8.50 8.16
C GLU A 11 15.93 7.88 8.00
N GLY A 12 16.00 6.59 7.69
CA GLY A 12 17.25 5.88 7.41
C GLY A 12 17.92 6.32 6.11
N GLY A 13 17.15 6.82 5.13
CA GLY A 13 17.67 7.25 3.82
C GLY A 13 18.28 6.10 3.00
N ASP A 14 17.91 4.86 3.30
CA ASP A 14 18.38 3.68 2.58
C ASP A 14 17.44 3.38 1.41
N MET A 15 17.96 3.62 0.21
CA MET A 15 17.25 3.38 -1.04
C MET A 15 16.79 1.93 -1.19
N ALA A 16 17.65 0.95 -0.83
CA ALA A 16 17.33 -0.46 -1.01
C ALA A 16 16.20 -0.90 -0.06
N ASP A 17 16.17 -0.34 1.15
CA ASP A 17 15.09 -0.58 2.11
C ASP A 17 13.76 0.03 1.63
N LEU A 18 13.79 1.24 1.08
CA LEU A 18 12.62 1.89 0.48
C LEU A 18 12.08 1.11 -0.72
N GLU A 19 12.95 0.66 -1.64
CA GLU A 19 12.56 -0.16 -2.78
C GLU A 19 11.95 -1.50 -2.34
N HIS A 20 12.55 -2.16 -1.36
CA HIS A 20 12.03 -3.42 -0.81
C HIS A 20 10.66 -3.21 -0.14
N LEU A 21 10.49 -2.12 0.60
CA LEU A 21 9.22 -1.74 1.22
C LEU A 21 8.15 -1.46 0.16
N HIS A 22 8.50 -0.76 -0.91
CA HIS A 22 7.61 -0.48 -2.04
C HIS A 22 7.11 -1.77 -2.70
N GLN A 23 8.00 -2.74 -2.97
CA GLN A 23 7.61 -4.04 -3.54
C GLN A 23 6.67 -4.82 -2.62
N ARG A 24 6.92 -4.78 -1.31
CA ARG A 24 6.06 -5.46 -0.33
C ARG A 24 4.67 -4.81 -0.25
N LEU A 25 4.57 -3.49 -0.27
CA LEU A 25 3.30 -2.78 -0.30
C LEU A 25 2.53 -3.04 -1.60
N ALA A 26 3.22 -3.06 -2.75
CA ALA A 26 2.61 -3.40 -4.03
C ALA A 26 2.02 -4.82 -4.03
N GLN A 27 2.71 -5.79 -3.42
CA GLN A 27 2.19 -7.14 -3.24
C GLN A 27 0.96 -7.16 -2.32
N HIS A 28 1.01 -6.44 -1.20
CA HIS A 28 -0.14 -6.34 -0.30
C HIS A 28 -1.36 -5.67 -0.96
N ALA A 29 -1.14 -4.62 -1.76
CA ALA A 29 -2.19 -3.96 -2.53
C ALA A 29 -2.91 -4.95 -3.46
N ARG A 30 -2.15 -5.82 -4.16
CA ARG A 30 -2.72 -6.87 -5.03
C ARG A 30 -3.60 -7.84 -4.26
N GLU A 31 -3.18 -8.26 -3.06
CA GLU A 31 -3.95 -9.17 -2.20
C GLU A 31 -5.26 -8.52 -1.73
N VAL A 32 -5.20 -7.26 -1.28
CA VAL A 32 -6.38 -6.51 -0.86
C VAL A 32 -7.33 -6.28 -2.05
N ASN A 33 -6.80 -5.99 -3.23
CA ASN A 33 -7.59 -5.82 -4.45
C ASN A 33 -8.27 -7.13 -4.87
N ALA A 34 -7.56 -8.27 -4.80
CA ALA A 34 -8.16 -9.58 -5.03
C ALA A 34 -9.30 -9.89 -4.04
N SER A 35 -9.13 -9.52 -2.76
CA SER A 35 -10.20 -9.62 -1.76
C SER A 35 -11.41 -8.74 -2.12
N LEU A 36 -11.19 -7.50 -2.55
CA LEU A 36 -12.27 -6.62 -3.03
C LEU A 36 -13.02 -7.24 -4.21
N ALA A 37 -12.30 -7.77 -5.20
CA ALA A 37 -12.90 -8.43 -6.36
C ALA A 37 -13.79 -9.61 -5.93
N ALA A 38 -13.34 -10.42 -4.97
CA ALA A 38 -14.13 -11.53 -4.43
C ALA A 38 -15.39 -11.05 -3.68
N GLN A 39 -15.28 -9.97 -2.90
CA GLN A 39 -16.42 -9.37 -2.19
C GLN A 39 -17.49 -8.86 -3.17
N LEU A 40 -17.07 -8.21 -4.26
CA LEU A 40 -17.96 -7.69 -5.29
C LEU A 40 -18.58 -8.80 -6.15
N ALA A 41 -17.89 -9.93 -6.33
CA ALA A 41 -18.38 -11.08 -7.09
C ALA A 41 -19.38 -11.96 -6.31
N ALA A 42 -19.54 -11.74 -5.00
CA ALA A 42 -20.45 -12.52 -4.18
C ALA A 42 -21.92 -12.29 -4.60
N ALA A 43 -22.72 -13.37 -4.61
CA ALA A 43 -24.14 -13.30 -4.97
C ALA A 43 -24.97 -12.37 -4.05
N THR A 44 -24.51 -12.17 -2.82
CA THR A 44 -25.03 -11.19 -1.85
C THR A 44 -23.90 -10.25 -1.45
N ALA A 45 -23.46 -9.42 -2.40
CA ALA A 45 -22.37 -8.48 -2.16
C ALA A 45 -22.69 -7.54 -1.00
N ASP A 46 -21.81 -7.53 0.00
CA ASP A 46 -21.82 -6.55 1.08
C ASP A 46 -21.03 -5.31 0.63
N HIS A 47 -21.75 -4.30 0.18
CA HIS A 47 -21.14 -3.06 -0.31
C HIS A 47 -20.48 -2.25 0.80
N GLU A 48 -20.88 -2.42 2.07
CA GLU A 48 -20.26 -1.74 3.19
C GLU A 48 -18.85 -2.31 3.43
N ALA A 49 -18.72 -3.64 3.47
CA ALA A 49 -17.44 -4.33 3.55
C ALA A 49 -16.52 -4.02 2.35
N ALA A 50 -17.08 -3.95 1.14
CA ALA A 50 -16.33 -3.57 -0.05
C ALA A 50 -15.82 -2.12 0.04
N SER A 51 -16.64 -1.20 0.56
CA SER A 51 -16.25 0.20 0.76
C SER A 51 -15.10 0.33 1.76
N ASP A 52 -15.11 -0.44 2.86
CA ASP A 52 -13.99 -0.49 3.80
C ASP A 52 -12.71 -1.03 3.16
N THR A 53 -12.83 -2.03 2.29
CA THR A 53 -11.69 -2.57 1.55
C THR A 53 -11.11 -1.52 0.58
N VAL A 54 -11.95 -0.72 -0.08
CA VAL A 54 -11.50 0.41 -0.91
C VAL A 54 -10.76 1.46 -0.07
N ARG A 55 -11.27 1.83 1.11
CA ARG A 55 -10.58 2.78 2.01
C ARG A 55 -9.19 2.28 2.39
N ARG A 56 -9.03 0.97 2.59
CA ARG A 56 -7.74 0.34 2.85
C ARG A 56 -6.81 0.43 1.63
N LEU A 57 -7.31 0.21 0.42
CA LEU A 57 -6.53 0.36 -0.81
C LEU A 57 -6.02 1.80 -0.97
N MET A 58 -6.88 2.81 -0.78
CA MET A 58 -6.47 4.22 -0.86
C MET A 58 -5.37 4.57 0.14
N PHE A 59 -5.40 3.97 1.33
CA PHE A 59 -4.34 4.15 2.31
C PHE A 59 -3.02 3.51 1.87
N ILE A 60 -3.07 2.33 1.25
CA ILE A 60 -1.89 1.65 0.71
C ILE A 60 -1.30 2.47 -0.43
N GLU A 61 -2.13 2.95 -1.36
CA GLU A 61 -1.70 3.82 -2.47
C GLU A 61 -0.96 5.07 -1.97
N LYS A 62 -1.54 5.75 -0.96
CA LYS A 62 -0.88 6.90 -0.34
C LYS A 62 0.50 6.57 0.25
N LEU A 63 0.65 5.39 0.86
CA LEU A 63 1.95 4.97 1.39
C LEU A 63 2.96 4.69 0.27
N GLN A 64 2.52 4.14 -0.86
CA GLN A 64 3.40 3.95 -2.01
C GLN A 64 3.88 5.29 -2.57
N GLU A 65 2.97 6.26 -2.72
CA GLU A 65 3.33 7.63 -3.14
C GLU A 65 4.35 8.29 -2.18
N GLU A 66 4.18 8.09 -0.87
CA GLU A 66 5.12 8.62 0.14
C GLU A 66 6.51 7.98 0.04
N ILE A 67 6.60 6.69 -0.33
CA ILE A 67 7.87 5.99 -0.57
C ILE A 67 8.49 6.43 -1.88
N ASP A 68 7.73 6.48 -2.96
CA ASP A 68 8.20 6.91 -4.28
C ASP A 68 8.80 8.32 -4.21
N GLY A 69 8.12 9.26 -3.52
CA GLY A 69 8.66 10.60 -3.30
C GLY A 69 9.93 10.63 -2.43
N ALA A 70 10.14 9.66 -1.54
CA ALA A 70 11.38 9.54 -0.77
C ALA A 70 12.53 8.97 -1.61
N ILE A 71 12.24 7.97 -2.44
CA ILE A 71 13.17 7.39 -3.43
C ILE A 71 13.64 8.49 -4.38
N GLU A 72 12.71 9.24 -4.99
CA GLU A 72 13.03 10.35 -5.89
C GLU A 72 13.92 11.41 -5.22
N ALA A 73 13.69 11.71 -3.93
CA ALA A 73 14.48 12.66 -3.17
C ALA A 73 15.92 12.18 -2.86
N LEU A 74 16.17 10.87 -2.91
CA LEU A 74 17.51 10.28 -2.75
C LEU A 74 18.26 10.14 -4.07
N GLU A 75 17.56 10.03 -5.21
CA GLU A 75 18.17 9.95 -6.55
C GLU A 75 18.63 11.31 -7.09
N GLY A 76 17.98 12.41 -6.66
CA GLY A 76 18.23 13.78 -7.13
C GLY A 76 19.32 14.52 -6.37
#